data_AF-A0A0A9GHR4-F1
#
_entry.id   AF-A0A0A9GHR4-F1
#
_cell.length_a   1.000
_cell.length_b   1.000
_cell.length_c   1.000
_cell.angle_alpha   90.00
_cell.angle_beta   90.00
_cell.angle_gamma   90.00
#
_symmetry.space_group_name_H-M   'P 1'
#
loop_
_entity.id
_entity.type
_entity.pdbx_description
1 polymer ?
#
loop_
_entity_poly.entity_id
_entity_poly.type
_entity_poly.pdbx_seq_one_letter_code
_entity_poly.pdbx_strand_id
1 'polypeptide(L)'
;MIILIDLILHKTRAYRHVLFNKLSMGSSVDKGILYQSTLVHIVLDAFRISFSKGNRADGASSSSIFSTFFSWMEVIGDALLGNIIFITILFLGVQFILKLSFNITRYREVLFTIVISSYFKLFLLTMMVWEFPSSVIFIVEMFVLSSNVVALRVVLQFPKAHCFGVCFAAHAAKYLTGRWLLQT
;
A
#
# COMPACT_ATOMS: atom_id res chain seq x y z
N MET A 1 -4.12 22.75 -3.81
CA MET A 1 -3.06 22.48 -4.80
C MET A 1 -1.67 22.40 -4.16
N ILE A 2 -1.26 23.39 -3.35
CA ILE A 2 0.07 23.42 -2.68
C ILE A 2 0.36 22.20 -1.79
N ILE A 3 -0.64 21.69 -1.06
CA ILE A 3 -0.48 20.53 -0.17
C ILE A 3 -0.11 19.26 -0.94
N LEU A 4 -0.69 19.06 -2.13
CA LEU A 4 -0.45 17.88 -2.97
C LEU A 4 0.95 17.92 -3.59
N ILE A 5 1.40 19.12 -3.99
CA ILE A 5 2.77 19.37 -4.45
C ILE A 5 3.76 19.14 -3.31
N ASP A 6 3.53 19.67 -2.11
CA ASP A 6 4.40 19.43 -0.95
C ASP A 6 4.40 17.95 -0.49
N LEU A 7 3.30 17.22 -0.71
CA LEU A 7 3.22 15.76 -0.45
C LEU A 7 4.06 14.97 -1.47
N ILE A 8 3.96 15.33 -2.76
CA ILE A 8 4.79 14.78 -3.85
C ILE A 8 6.27 15.11 -3.62
N LEU A 9 6.58 16.28 -3.08
CA LEU A 9 7.92 16.73 -2.68
C LEU A 9 8.43 16.13 -1.36
N HIS A 10 7.73 15.16 -0.77
CA HIS A 10 8.11 14.50 0.50
C HIS A 10 8.34 15.48 1.68
N LYS A 11 7.70 16.65 1.70
CA LYS A 11 7.85 17.57 2.85
C LYS A 11 7.07 17.06 4.06
N THR A 12 7.79 16.88 5.17
CA THR A 12 7.24 16.47 6.47
C THR A 12 6.14 17.40 7.01
N ARG A 13 6.18 18.69 6.67
CA ARG A 13 5.16 19.68 7.08
C ARG A 13 3.79 19.42 6.44
N ALA A 14 3.74 18.95 5.20
CA ALA A 14 2.48 18.64 4.52
C ALA A 14 1.82 17.40 5.12
N TYR A 15 2.60 16.36 5.43
CA TYR A 15 2.09 15.19 6.16
C TYR A 15 1.46 15.60 7.47
N ARG A 16 2.15 16.42 8.28
CA ARG A 16 1.61 16.88 9.57
C ARG A 16 0.30 17.66 9.41
N HIS A 17 0.22 18.55 8.41
CA HIS A 17 -1.00 19.32 8.19
C HIS A 17 -2.18 18.44 7.71
N VAL A 18 -1.94 17.50 6.80
CA VAL A 18 -2.99 16.59 6.30
C VAL A 18 -3.47 15.65 7.42
N LEU A 19 -2.53 15.02 8.14
CA LEU A 19 -2.81 14.02 9.17
C LEU A 19 -3.39 14.55 10.48
N PHE A 20 -3.14 15.82 10.82
CA PHE A 20 -3.59 16.37 12.12
C PHE A 20 -4.58 17.51 11.98
N ASN A 21 -4.58 18.26 10.87
CA ASN A 21 -5.45 19.42 10.69
C ASN A 21 -6.67 19.13 9.80
N LYS A 22 -6.53 18.27 8.78
CA LYS A 22 -7.61 17.98 7.81
C LYS A 22 -8.30 16.64 8.05
N LEU A 23 -7.52 15.62 8.39
CA LEU A 23 -8.00 14.37 8.94
C LEU A 23 -7.79 14.47 10.44
N SER A 24 -8.76 14.98 11.18
CA SER A 24 -8.63 15.15 12.62
C SER A 24 -8.63 13.78 13.29
N MET A 25 -7.47 13.12 13.32
CA MET A 25 -7.23 11.78 13.85
C MET A 25 -8.04 11.50 15.14
N GLY A 26 -9.28 11.01 15.01
CA GLY A 26 -10.23 10.94 16.13
C GLY A 26 -11.73 11.11 15.80
N SER A 27 -12.09 11.53 14.58
CA SER A 27 -13.48 11.71 14.15
C SER A 27 -14.10 10.42 13.60
N SER A 28 -15.42 10.23 13.76
CA SER A 28 -16.16 9.11 13.14
C SER A 28 -16.10 9.13 11.61
N VAL A 29 -15.92 10.31 11.02
CA VAL A 29 -15.74 10.52 9.57
C VAL A 29 -14.43 9.89 9.07
N ASP A 30 -13.39 9.82 9.93
CA ASP A 30 -12.10 9.24 9.58
C ASP A 30 -12.18 7.74 9.28
N LYS A 31 -13.12 7.03 9.93
CA LYS A 31 -13.31 5.58 9.72
C LYS A 31 -13.86 5.26 8.32
N GLY A 32 -14.78 6.10 7.82
CA GLY A 32 -15.35 5.93 6.48
C GLY A 32 -14.30 6.15 5.38
N ILE A 33 -13.52 7.21 5.53
CA ILE A 33 -12.43 7.56 4.59
C ILE A 33 -11.35 6.47 4.58
N LEU A 34 -10.99 5.94 5.75
CA LEU A 34 -10.06 4.81 5.88
C LEU A 34 -10.52 3.59 5.11
N TYR A 35 -11.78 3.20 5.31
CA TYR A 35 -12.33 2.02 4.69
C TYR A 35 -12.37 2.17 3.17
N GLN A 36 -12.83 3.32 2.68
CA GLN A 36 -12.80 3.65 1.25
C GLN A 36 -11.38 3.63 0.67
N SER A 37 -10.42 4.26 1.34
CA SER A 37 -9.03 4.25 0.90
C SER A 37 -8.46 2.84 0.90
N THR A 38 -8.74 2.03 1.92
CA THR A 38 -8.27 0.63 2.00
C THR A 38 -8.85 -0.21 0.86
N LEU A 39 -10.13 -0.03 0.54
CA LEU A 39 -10.77 -0.69 -0.61
C LEU A 39 -10.08 -0.29 -1.92
N VAL A 40 -9.84 1.00 -2.14
CA VAL A 40 -9.11 1.48 -3.33
C VAL A 40 -7.71 0.84 -3.41
N HIS A 41 -6.99 0.72 -2.29
CA HIS A 41 -5.68 0.08 -2.26
C HIS A 41 -5.74 -1.41 -2.63
N ILE A 42 -6.76 -2.15 -2.16
CA ILE A 42 -6.96 -3.55 -2.51
C ILE A 42 -7.25 -3.70 -4.01
N VAL A 43 -8.13 -2.85 -4.56
CA VAL A 43 -8.47 -2.86 -5.99
C VAL A 43 -7.23 -2.57 -6.85
N LEU A 44 -6.41 -1.60 -6.46
CA LEU A 44 -5.16 -1.28 -7.18
C LEU A 44 -4.13 -2.42 -7.13
N ASP A 45 -4.03 -3.12 -5.99
CA ASP A 45 -3.15 -4.29 -5.88
C ASP A 45 -3.68 -5.48 -6.70
N ALA A 46 -4.99 -5.70 -6.71
CA ALA A 46 -5.64 -6.71 -7.56
C ALA A 46 -5.40 -6.40 -9.04
N PHE A 47 -5.51 -5.13 -9.44
CA PHE A 47 -5.20 -4.69 -10.80
C PHE A 47 -3.73 -4.99 -11.17
N ARG A 48 -2.77 -4.67 -10.30
CA ARG A 48 -1.36 -4.99 -10.52
C ARG A 48 -1.14 -6.49 -10.75
N ILE A 49 -1.77 -7.34 -9.95
CA ILE A 49 -1.64 -8.80 -10.06
C ILE A 49 -2.27 -9.28 -11.37
N SER A 50 -3.45 -8.77 -11.73
CA SER A 50 -4.11 -9.08 -13.00
C SER A 50 -3.24 -8.69 -14.19
N PHE A 51 -2.67 -7.48 -14.22
CA PHE A 51 -1.78 -7.02 -15.27
C PHE A 51 -0.52 -7.90 -15.38
N SER A 52 0.06 -8.28 -14.22
CA SER A 52 1.23 -9.15 -14.19
C SER A 52 0.94 -10.59 -14.63
N LYS A 53 -0.28 -11.12 -14.38
CA LYS A 53 -0.73 -12.44 -14.89
C LYS A 53 -1.05 -12.36 -16.38
N GLY A 54 -1.67 -11.27 -16.84
CA GLY A 54 -2.04 -11.05 -18.25
C GLY A 54 -0.85 -11.06 -19.20
N ASN A 55 0.25 -10.40 -18.85
CA ASN A 55 1.49 -10.36 -19.64
C ASN A 55 2.22 -11.72 -19.74
N ARG A 56 1.70 -12.78 -19.10
CA ARG A 56 2.22 -14.16 -19.20
C ARG A 56 1.28 -15.10 -19.96
N ALA A 57 0.03 -14.70 -20.17
CA ALA A 57 -1.06 -15.56 -20.63
C ALA A 57 -1.35 -15.41 -22.13
N ASP A 58 -0.37 -15.02 -22.95
CA ASP A 58 -0.49 -14.84 -24.40
C ASP A 58 -0.81 -16.14 -25.19
N GLY A 59 -1.07 -17.25 -24.50
CA GLY A 59 -1.52 -18.51 -25.08
C GLY A 59 -2.99 -18.80 -24.74
N ALA A 60 -3.87 -18.46 -25.67
CA ALA A 60 -5.23 -18.98 -25.93
C ALA A 60 -6.01 -19.66 -24.78
N SER A 61 -7.18 -19.11 -24.41
CA SER A 61 -8.31 -19.94 -23.97
C SER A 61 -9.65 -19.22 -24.04
N SER A 62 -10.64 -19.83 -24.70
CA SER A 62 -12.05 -19.43 -24.63
C SER A 62 -12.61 -19.84 -23.26
N SER A 63 -12.48 -18.93 -22.29
CA SER A 63 -12.86 -19.16 -20.90
C SER A 63 -14.37 -18.95 -20.70
N SER A 64 -15.02 -19.94 -20.07
CA SER A 64 -16.41 -19.84 -19.59
C SER A 64 -16.59 -18.69 -18.57
N ILE A 65 -17.83 -18.22 -18.39
CA ILE A 65 -18.19 -17.21 -17.36
C ILE A 65 -17.79 -17.68 -15.95
N PHE A 66 -17.83 -18.99 -15.70
CA PHE A 66 -17.46 -19.55 -14.41
C PHE A 66 -15.94 -19.52 -14.16
N SER A 67 -15.14 -19.86 -15.17
CA SER A 67 -13.67 -19.79 -15.08
C SER A 67 -13.15 -18.36 -15.02
N THR A 68 -13.81 -17.41 -15.67
CA THR A 68 -13.51 -15.97 -15.51
C THR A 68 -13.86 -15.50 -14.09
N PHE A 69 -15.00 -15.87 -13.53
CA PHE A 69 -15.35 -15.51 -12.14
C PHE A 69 -14.35 -16.09 -11.12
N PHE A 70 -13.98 -17.36 -11.25
CA PHE A 70 -13.01 -18.00 -10.36
C PHE A 70 -11.63 -17.32 -10.45
N SER A 71 -11.16 -16.98 -11.65
CA SER A 71 -9.90 -16.24 -11.83
C SER A 71 -9.92 -14.85 -11.18
N TRP A 72 -11.06 -14.16 -11.18
CA TRP A 72 -11.20 -12.87 -10.50
C TRP A 72 -11.13 -13.02 -8.98
N MET A 73 -11.77 -14.06 -8.43
CA MET A 73 -11.72 -14.36 -7.00
C MET A 73 -10.31 -14.72 -6.55
N GLU A 74 -9.54 -15.44 -7.37
CA GLU A 74 -8.14 -15.76 -7.12
C GLU A 74 -7.28 -14.49 -7.07
N VAL A 75 -7.41 -13.59 -8.06
CA VAL A 75 -6.66 -12.32 -8.09
C VAL A 75 -6.99 -11.43 -6.89
N ILE A 76 -8.26 -11.36 -6.48
CA ILE A 76 -8.68 -10.61 -5.29
C ILE A 76 -8.12 -11.28 -4.02
N GLY A 77 -8.15 -12.62 -3.94
CA GLY A 77 -7.56 -13.38 -2.85
C GLY A 77 -6.07 -13.13 -2.69
N ASP A 78 -5.33 -13.16 -3.79
CA ASP A 78 -3.89 -12.87 -3.84
C ASP A 78 -3.59 -11.44 -3.37
N ALA A 79 -4.40 -10.46 -3.81
CA ALA A 79 -4.27 -9.06 -3.41
C ALA A 79 -4.53 -8.85 -1.91
N LEU A 80 -5.55 -9.52 -1.37
CA LEU A 80 -5.87 -9.51 0.07
C LEU A 80 -4.74 -10.14 0.88
N LEU A 81 -4.26 -11.31 0.47
CA LEU A 81 -3.19 -12.03 1.16
C LEU A 81 -1.90 -11.20 1.23
N GLY A 82 -1.48 -10.60 0.12
CA GLY A 82 -0.31 -9.72 0.08
C GLY A 82 -0.46 -8.50 1.01
N ASN A 83 -1.66 -7.93 1.12
CA ASN A 83 -1.94 -6.82 2.02
C ASN A 83 -1.99 -7.24 3.49
N ILE A 84 -2.53 -8.42 3.81
CA ILE A 84 -2.52 -8.98 5.17
C ILE A 84 -1.07 -9.18 5.65
N ILE A 85 -0.22 -9.76 4.81
CA ILE A 85 1.20 -10.00 5.14
C ILE A 85 1.94 -8.67 5.35
N PHE A 86 1.69 -7.69 4.48
CA PHE A 86 2.25 -6.35 4.62
C PHE A 86 1.90 -5.71 5.96
N ILE A 87 0.62 -5.72 6.33
CA ILE A 87 0.15 -5.15 7.60
C ILE A 87 0.73 -5.92 8.79
N THR A 88 0.80 -7.25 8.70
CA THR A 88 1.34 -8.12 9.77
C THR A 88 2.82 -7.83 10.03
N ILE A 89 3.64 -7.69 8.99
CA ILE A 89 5.08 -7.42 9.13
C ILE A 89 5.33 -5.98 9.57
N LEU A 90 4.54 -5.03 9.05
CA LEU A 90 4.60 -3.65 9.52
C LEU A 90 4.25 -3.58 11.01
N PHE A 91 3.24 -4.31 11.45
CA PHE A 91 2.84 -4.40 12.84
C PHE A 91 3.94 -4.98 13.73
N LEU A 92 4.51 -6.13 13.34
CA LEU A 92 5.63 -6.76 14.04
C LEU A 92 6.84 -5.83 14.12
N GLY A 93 7.18 -5.13 13.03
CA GLY A 93 8.29 -4.17 12.99
C GLY A 93 8.06 -2.96 13.89
N VAL A 94 6.83 -2.41 13.91
CA VAL A 94 6.47 -1.30 14.79
C VAL A 94 6.46 -1.73 16.26
N GLN A 95 5.98 -2.93 16.58
CA GLN A 95 6.06 -3.49 17.93
C GLN A 95 7.51 -3.66 18.40
N PHE A 96 8.38 -4.17 17.52
CA PHE A 96 9.79 -4.34 17.81
C PHE A 96 10.46 -3.00 18.14
N ILE A 97 10.16 -1.94 17.38
CA ILE A 97 10.67 -0.60 17.64
C ILE A 97 10.10 -0.02 18.94
N LEU A 98 8.79 -0.17 19.18
CA LEU A 98 8.10 0.42 20.33
C LEU A 98 8.32 -0.33 21.66
N LYS A 99 9.10 -1.43 21.65
CA LYS A 99 9.36 -2.30 22.81
C LYS A 99 8.12 -2.47 23.69
N LEU A 100 7.13 -3.22 23.17
CA LEU A 100 6.10 -3.87 23.99
C LEU A 100 5.15 -2.90 24.75
N SER A 101 4.62 -1.89 24.06
CA SER A 101 3.42 -1.17 24.54
C SER A 101 2.30 -1.30 23.52
N PHE A 102 1.33 -2.17 23.79
CA PHE A 102 0.11 -2.33 22.98
C PHE A 102 -0.81 -1.14 23.24
N ASN A 103 -0.65 -0.08 22.46
CA ASN A 103 -1.60 1.03 22.46
C ASN A 103 -2.44 1.01 21.18
N ILE A 104 -3.68 0.55 21.30
CA ILE A 104 -4.63 0.34 20.18
C ILE A 104 -4.85 1.64 19.39
N THR A 105 -4.84 2.79 20.07
CA THR A 105 -4.96 4.11 19.42
C THR A 105 -3.79 4.40 18.51
N ARG A 106 -2.55 4.23 18.99
CA ARG A 106 -1.33 4.42 18.18
C ARG A 106 -1.27 3.47 16.99
N TYR A 107 -1.76 2.24 17.13
CA TYR A 107 -1.84 1.31 16.01
C TYR A 107 -2.76 1.80 14.89
N ARG A 108 -3.94 2.28 15.27
CA ARG A 108 -4.90 2.87 14.31
C ARG A 108 -4.29 4.07 13.60
N GLU A 109 -3.55 4.91 14.31
CA GLU A 109 -2.84 6.07 13.75
C GLU A 109 -1.76 5.66 12.73
N VAL A 110 -0.99 4.61 13.04
CA VAL A 110 0.03 4.08 12.12
C VAL A 110 -0.61 3.50 10.87
N LEU A 111 -1.65 2.66 11.00
CA LEU A 111 -2.38 2.11 9.85
C LEU A 111 -2.95 3.21 8.97
N PHE A 112 -3.62 4.17 9.59
CA PHE A 112 -4.20 5.33 8.92
C PHE A 112 -3.14 6.09 8.11
N THR A 113 -2.00 6.35 8.75
CA THR A 113 -0.89 7.05 8.13
C THR A 113 -0.33 6.30 6.93
N ILE A 114 -0.14 4.99 7.05
CA ILE A 114 0.41 4.15 5.98
C ILE A 114 -0.53 4.05 4.77
N VAL A 115 -1.83 3.93 5.02
CA VAL A 115 -2.86 3.90 3.97
C VAL A 115 -2.87 5.22 3.21
N ILE A 116 -2.79 6.36 3.89
CA ILE A 116 -2.78 7.67 3.23
C ILE A 116 -1.45 7.95 2.53
N SER A 117 -0.32 7.55 3.11
CA SER A 117 0.99 7.73 2.48
C SER A 117 1.19 6.83 1.26
N SER A 118 0.35 5.82 1.05
CA SER A 118 0.40 4.94 -0.11
C SER A 118 -0.33 5.49 -1.36
N TYR A 119 -0.70 6.78 -1.37
CA TYR A 119 -1.41 7.45 -2.48
C TYR A 119 -0.73 7.32 -3.86
N PHE A 120 0.59 7.13 -3.92
CA PHE A 120 1.31 6.92 -5.17
C PHE A 120 0.83 5.67 -5.93
N LYS A 121 0.18 4.71 -5.27
CA LYS A 121 -0.46 3.58 -5.96
C LYS A 121 -1.53 4.02 -6.98
N LEU A 122 -2.12 5.21 -6.84
CA LEU A 122 -3.07 5.74 -7.80
C LEU A 122 -2.45 5.92 -9.20
N PHE A 123 -1.13 6.09 -9.30
CA PHE A 123 -0.44 6.13 -10.60
C PHE A 123 -0.53 4.80 -11.38
N LEU A 124 -0.88 3.69 -10.71
CA LEU A 124 -1.16 2.43 -11.41
C LEU A 124 -2.40 2.56 -12.31
N LEU A 125 -3.35 3.46 -12.01
CA LEU A 125 -4.48 3.75 -12.90
C LEU A 125 -4.03 4.37 -14.22
N THR A 126 -2.93 5.13 -14.21
CA THR A 126 -2.39 5.71 -15.44
C THR A 126 -1.90 4.62 -16.40
N MET A 127 -1.49 3.46 -15.88
CA MET A 127 -1.16 2.29 -16.72
C MET A 127 -2.37 1.65 -17.40
N MET A 128 -3.60 1.91 -16.94
CA MET A 128 -4.79 1.45 -17.66
C MET A 128 -5.02 2.27 -18.94
N VAL A 129 -4.63 3.55 -18.90
CA VAL A 129 -4.88 4.49 -20.00
C VAL A 129 -3.70 4.51 -20.98
N TRP A 130 -2.50 4.24 -20.49
CA TRP A 130 -1.25 4.34 -21.25
C TRP A 130 -0.44 3.05 -21.17
N GLU A 131 0.10 2.63 -22.32
CA GLU A 131 1.00 1.48 -22.43
C GLU A 131 2.37 1.82 -21.83
N PHE A 132 2.51 1.62 -20.52
CA PHE A 132 3.78 1.75 -19.82
C PHE A 132 4.46 0.39 -19.63
N PRO A 133 5.80 0.34 -19.69
CA PRO A 133 6.53 -0.89 -19.38
C PRO A 133 6.32 -1.28 -17.91
N SER A 134 6.35 -2.58 -17.63
CA SER A 134 6.19 -3.15 -16.28
C SER A 134 7.22 -2.62 -15.26
N SER A 135 8.34 -2.04 -15.71
CA SER A 135 9.31 -1.33 -14.87
C SER A 135 8.71 -0.15 -14.11
N VAL A 136 7.67 0.50 -14.65
CA VAL A 136 7.01 1.63 -13.98
C VAL A 136 6.31 1.18 -12.69
N ILE A 137 5.88 -0.09 -12.59
CA ILE A 137 5.27 -0.64 -11.37
C ILE A 137 6.28 -0.60 -10.24
N PHE A 138 7.52 -1.01 -10.52
CA PHE A 138 8.62 -0.97 -9.56
C PHE A 138 8.96 0.46 -9.11
N ILE A 139 8.95 1.42 -10.05
CA ILE A 139 9.17 2.84 -9.74
C ILE A 139 8.09 3.36 -8.78
N VAL A 140 6.82 3.08 -9.07
CA VAL A 140 5.69 3.46 -8.20
C VAL A 140 5.85 2.84 -6.80
N GLU A 141 6.22 1.56 -6.72
CA GLU A 141 6.45 0.88 -5.44
C GLU A 141 7.59 1.50 -4.63
N MET A 142 8.67 1.94 -5.29
CA MET A 142 9.76 2.66 -4.62
C MET A 142 9.31 4.02 -4.08
N PHE A 143 8.48 4.76 -4.81
CA PHE A 143 7.88 6.00 -4.31
C PHE A 143 6.94 5.76 -3.12
N VAL A 144 6.10 4.72 -3.19
CA VAL A 144 5.23 4.29 -2.08
C VAL A 144 6.06 3.92 -0.86
N LEU A 145 7.15 3.18 -1.02
CA LEU A 145 8.07 2.84 0.07
C LEU A 145 8.66 4.10 0.70
N SER A 146 9.24 5.01 -0.10
CA SER A 146 9.83 6.26 0.40
C SER A 146 8.81 7.11 1.16
N SER A 147 7.60 7.25 0.61
CA SER A 147 6.47 7.95 1.23
C SER A 147 6.09 7.36 2.59
N ASN A 148 5.97 6.03 2.65
CA ASN A 148 5.64 5.32 3.89
C ASN A 148 6.71 5.50 4.96
N VAL A 149 8.00 5.53 4.60
CA VAL A 149 9.10 5.78 5.55
C VAL A 149 9.02 7.17 6.15
N VAL A 150 8.77 8.19 5.32
CA VAL A 150 8.63 9.58 5.79
C VAL A 150 7.41 9.72 6.70
N ALA A 151 6.27 9.12 6.31
CA ALA A 151 5.04 9.19 7.07
C ALA A 151 5.14 8.44 8.41
N LEU A 152 5.72 7.24 8.41
CA LEU A 152 5.95 6.45 9.63
C LEU A 152 6.88 7.19 10.60
N ARG A 153 7.90 7.87 10.09
CA ARG A 153 8.79 8.72 10.90
C ARG A 153 8.04 9.88 11.56
N VAL A 154 7.09 10.50 10.86
CA VAL A 154 6.30 11.61 11.43
C VAL A 154 5.45 11.14 12.61
N VAL A 155 4.88 9.93 12.52
CA VAL A 155 4.04 9.35 13.57
C VAL A 155 4.85 8.85 14.74
N LEU A 156 5.90 8.05 14.47
CA LEU A 156 6.64 7.37 15.53
C LEU A 156 7.80 8.19 16.09
N GLN A 157 8.22 9.27 15.43
CA GLN A 157 9.33 10.14 15.83
C GLN A 157 10.69 9.43 16.02
N PHE A 158 10.86 8.23 15.46
CA PHE A 158 12.12 7.47 15.52
C PHE A 158 13.16 7.92 14.47
N PRO A 159 14.43 7.48 14.59
CA PRO A 159 15.44 7.69 13.57
C PRO A 159 15.01 7.08 12.23
N LYS A 160 15.41 7.74 11.13
CA LYS A 160 15.06 7.33 9.76
C LYS A 160 15.42 5.87 9.46
N ALA A 161 16.55 5.38 9.98
CA ALA A 161 17.04 4.02 9.73
C ALA A 161 16.05 2.95 10.22
N HIS A 162 15.46 3.12 11.40
CA HIS A 162 14.49 2.15 11.94
C HIS A 162 13.18 2.15 11.14
N CYS A 163 12.65 3.33 10.81
CA CYS A 163 11.45 3.44 9.97
C CYS A 163 11.68 2.86 8.57
N PHE A 164 12.87 3.11 7.99
CA PHE A 164 13.27 2.53 6.72
C PHE A 164 13.30 1.01 6.78
N GLY A 165 13.96 0.43 7.79
CA GLY A 165 14.06 -1.02 7.94
C GLY A 165 12.68 -1.70 8.04
N VAL A 166 11.76 -1.14 8.82
CA VAL A 166 10.40 -1.71 8.98
C VAL A 166 9.59 -1.62 7.69
N CYS A 167 9.57 -0.45 7.04
CA CYS A 167 8.84 -0.30 5.77
C CYS A 167 9.46 -1.18 4.68
N PHE A 168 10.79 -1.24 4.60
CA PHE A 168 11.50 -2.07 3.62
C PHE A 168 11.18 -3.55 3.82
N ALA A 169 11.24 -4.05 5.06
CA ALA A 169 10.88 -5.43 5.38
C ALA A 169 9.43 -5.76 4.99
N ALA A 170 8.49 -4.87 5.29
CA ALA A 170 7.07 -5.06 4.95
C ALA A 170 6.84 -5.12 3.42
N HIS A 171 7.45 -4.18 2.66
CA HIS A 171 7.35 -4.17 1.20
C HIS A 171 8.07 -5.36 0.55
N ALA A 172 9.25 -5.72 1.05
CA ALA A 172 10.02 -6.87 0.56
C ALA A 172 9.23 -8.17 0.75
N ALA A 173 8.62 -8.37 1.91
CA ALA A 173 7.81 -9.55 2.15
C ALA A 173 6.55 -9.61 1.28
N LYS A 174 5.84 -8.48 1.12
CA LYS A 174 4.70 -8.40 0.20
C LYS A 174 5.12 -8.73 -1.24
N TYR A 175 6.26 -8.21 -1.68
CA TYR A 175 6.80 -8.49 -3.02
C TYR A 175 7.16 -9.97 -3.18
N LEU A 176 7.78 -10.58 -2.17
CA LEU A 176 8.10 -12.01 -2.16
C LEU A 176 6.85 -12.86 -2.23
N THR A 177 5.81 -12.56 -1.44
CA THR A 177 4.52 -13.27 -1.51
C THR A 177 3.89 -13.14 -2.89
N GLY A 178 3.91 -11.95 -3.48
CA GLY A 178 3.41 -11.75 -4.85
C GLY A 178 4.17 -12.58 -5.88
N ARG A 179 5.49 -12.71 -5.76
CA ARG A 179 6.28 -13.59 -6.64
C ARG A 179 5.98 -15.07 -6.43
N TRP A 180 5.79 -15.49 -5.19
CA TRP A 180 5.40 -16.87 -4.87
C TRP A 180 4.03 -17.21 -5.46
N LEU A 181 3.02 -16.35 -5.29
CA LEU A 181 1.67 -16.54 -5.82
C LEU A 181 1.62 -16.51 -7.36
N LEU A 182 2.57 -15.84 -8.00
CA LEU A 182 2.70 -15.84 -9.47
C LEU A 182 3.44 -17.07 -10.01
N GLN A 183 4.03 -17.91 -9.15
CA GLN A 183 4.75 -19.13 -9.54
C GLN A 183 3.93 -20.42 -9.31
N THR A 184 2.96 -20.38 -8.40
CA THR A 184 1.94 -21.42 -8.18
C THR A 184 0.82 -21.32 -9.20
#